data_AF-A0A7G8WCI7-F1
#
_entry.id   AF-A0A7G8WCI7-F1
#
_cell.length_a   1.000
_cell.length_b   1.000
_cell.length_c   1.000
_cell.angle_alpha   90.00
_cell.angle_beta   90.00
_cell.angle_gamma   90.00
#
_symmetry.space_group_name_H-M   'P 1'
#
loop_
_entity.id
_entity.type
_entity.pdbx_description
1 polymer ?
#
loop_
_entity_poly.entity_id
_entity_poly.type
_entity_poly.pdbx_seq_one_letter_code
_entity_poly.pdbx_strand_id
1 'polypeptide(L)' 'MISPLIIKLQNCQDKSKLESIYKDILIEYENLNFPNQEFKSKSKYLVTDSIEVFIKEFDSDMLRESNKRTLESLKLFDNL' A
#
# COMPACT_ATOMS: atom_id res chain seq x y z
N MET A 1 11.38 3.81 2.80
CA MET A 1 10.36 4.81 2.40
C MET A 1 9.26 4.09 1.63
N ILE A 2 8.00 4.37 1.94
CA ILE A 2 6.83 3.70 1.39
C ILE A 2 6.46 4.24 0.01
N SER A 3 6.60 5.54 -0.26
CA SER A 3 6.10 6.12 -1.53
C SER A 3 6.65 5.46 -2.81
N PRO A 4 7.95 5.12 -2.93
CA PRO A 4 8.46 4.44 -4.11
C PRO A 4 7.80 3.09 -4.36
N LEU A 5 7.47 2.35 -3.29
CA LEU A 5 6.80 1.05 -3.37
C LEU A 5 5.33 1.20 -3.74
N ILE A 6 4.66 2.24 -3.26
CA ILE A 6 3.30 2.59 -3.69
C ILE A 6 3.26 2.92 -5.18
N ILE A 7 4.20 3.74 -5.67
CA ILE A 7 4.31 4.07 -7.11
C ILE A 7 4.59 2.80 -7.93
N LYS A 8 5.44 1.90 -7.43
CA LYS A 8 5.71 0.60 -8.05
C LYS A 8 4.44 -0.26 -8.12
N LEU A 9 3.64 -0.30 -7.06
CA LEU A 9 2.36 -1.03 -7.00
C LEU A 9 1.35 -0.48 -8.01
N GLN A 10 1.16 0.85 -8.03
CA GLN A 10 0.23 1.54 -8.92
C GLN A 10 0.56 1.32 -10.42
N ASN A 11 1.84 1.23 -10.76
CA ASN A 11 2.30 1.06 -12.15
C ASN A 11 2.52 -0.42 -12.53
N CYS A 12 2.31 -1.36 -11.61
CA CYS A 12 2.49 -2.77 -11.89
C CYS A 12 1.41 -3.26 -12.86
N GLN A 13 1.82 -3.82 -13.99
CA GLN A 13 0.92 -4.42 -14.99
C GLN A 13 0.82 -5.94 -14.85
N ASP A 14 1.62 -6.53 -13.96
CA ASP A 14 1.72 -7.97 -13.77
C ASP A 14 1.16 -8.36 -12.40
N LYS A 15 0.01 -9.03 -12.41
CA LYS A 15 -0.68 -9.47 -11.20
C LYS A 15 0.20 -10.37 -10.32
N SER A 16 1.08 -11.17 -10.92
CA SER A 16 1.96 -12.09 -10.18
C SER A 16 2.99 -11.37 -9.31
N LYS A 17 3.29 -10.10 -9.61
CA LYS A 17 4.28 -9.30 -8.87
C LYS A 17 3.67 -8.50 -7.72
N LEU A 18 2.35 -8.32 -7.70
CA LEU A 18 1.68 -7.46 -6.72
C LEU A 18 1.91 -7.93 -5.27
N GLU A 19 1.80 -9.23 -5.03
CA GLU A 19 2.04 -9.84 -3.71
C GLU A 19 3.47 -9.59 -3.21
N SER A 20 4.46 -9.63 -4.11
CA SER A 20 5.85 -9.32 -3.76
C SER A 20 6.00 -7.85 -3.36
N ILE A 21 5.38 -6.94 -4.12
CA ILE A 21 5.43 -5.51 -3.82
C ILE A 21 4.71 -5.21 -2.49
N TYR A 22 3.59 -5.88 -2.23
CA TYR A 22 2.87 -5.75 -0.96
C TYR A 22 3.74 -6.18 0.23
N LYS A 23 4.45 -7.30 0.12
CA LYS A 23 5.41 -7.74 1.15
C LYS A 23 6.51 -6.71 1.39
N ASP A 24 7.07 -6.13 0.33
CA ASP A 24 8.07 -5.05 0.46
C ASP A 24 7.48 -3.84 1.22
N ILE A 25 6.22 -3.46 0.93
CA ILE A 25 5.53 -2.36 1.63
C ILE A 25 5.35 -2.68 3.11
N LEU A 26 4.96 -3.90 3.46
CA LEU A 26 4.78 -4.30 4.85
C LEU A 26 6.11 -4.26 5.62
N ILE A 27 7.22 -4.68 5.02
CA ILE A 27 8.54 -4.59 5.64
C ILE A 27 8.89 -3.13 5.93
N GLU A 28 8.73 -2.24 4.94
CA GLU A 28 8.97 -0.81 5.14
C GLU A 28 8.04 -0.19 6.19
N TYR A 29 6.77 -0.59 6.20
CA TYR A 29 5.80 -0.14 7.20
C TYR A 29 6.22 -0.51 8.62
N GLU A 30 6.69 -1.74 8.83
CA GLU A 30 7.12 -2.20 10.15
C GLU A 30 8.32 -1.41 10.69
N ASN A 31 9.14 -0.85 9.79
CA ASN A 31 10.33 -0.04 10.10
C ASN A 31 10.02 1.45 10.39
N LEU A 32 8.77 1.91 10.24
CA LEU A 32 8.40 3.29 10.51
C LEU A 32 8.38 3.61 12.01
N ASN A 33 8.75 4.84 12.36
CA ASN A 33 8.80 5.33 13.74
C ASN A 33 7.46 5.91 14.19
N PHE A 34 6.53 5.03 14.57
CA PHE A 34 5.25 5.46 15.09
C PHE A 34 5.33 6.00 16.53
N PRO A 35 4.50 7.01 16.89
CA PRO A 35 4.49 7.58 18.24
C PRO A 35 4.04 6.59 19.32
N ASN A 36 3.21 5.61 18.97
CA ASN A 36 2.81 4.52 19.85
C ASN A 36 2.28 3.30 19.06
N GLN A 37 2.12 2.17 19.76
CA GLN A 37 1.67 0.90 19.17
C GLN A 37 0.20 0.91 18.73
N GLU A 38 -0.65 1.69 19.39
CA GLU A 38 -2.07 1.79 19.03
C GLU A 38 -2.24 2.48 17.67
N PHE A 39 -1.52 3.58 17.46
CA PHE A 39 -1.48 4.30 16.20
C PHE A 39 -0.89 3.41 15.09
N LYS A 40 0.23 2.72 15.36
CA LYS A 40 0.79 1.71 14.44
C LYS A 40 -0.24 0.64 14.06
N SER A 41 -1.03 0.13 15.00
CA SER A 41 -2.02 -0.92 14.72
C SER A 41 -3.20 -0.41 13.89
N LYS A 42 -3.72 0.78 14.23
CA LYS A 42 -4.83 1.42 13.48
C LYS A 42 -4.42 1.77 12.05
N SER A 43 -3.23 2.33 11.88
CA SER A 43 -2.68 2.66 10.55
C SER A 43 -2.38 1.43 9.71
N LYS A 44 -2.02 0.29 10.33
CA LYS A 44 -1.71 -0.94 9.62
C LYS A 44 -2.91 -1.44 8.83
N TYR A 45 -4.09 -1.42 9.45
CA TYR A 45 -5.35 -1.78 8.80
C TYR A 45 -5.61 -0.95 7.54
N LEU A 46 -5.37 0.37 7.60
CA LEU A 46 -5.57 1.27 6.45
C LEU A 46 -4.63 0.93 5.28
N VAL A 47 -3.37 0.57 5.58
CA VAL A 47 -2.39 0.17 4.58
C VAL A 47 -2.77 -1.18 3.96
N THR A 48 -3.05 -2.18 4.79
CA THR A 48 -3.32 -3.56 4.34
C THR A 48 -4.60 -3.64 3.52
N ASP A 49 -5.69 -3.07 4.02
CA ASP A 49 -7.01 -3.11 3.37
C ASP A 49 -6.98 -2.44 1.99
N SER A 50 -6.39 -1.24 1.89
CA SER A 50 -6.27 -0.51 0.62
C SER A 50 -5.49 -1.30 -0.44
N ILE A 51 -4.41 -1.98 -0.03
CA ILE A 51 -3.58 -2.76 -0.95
C ILE A 51 -4.27 -4.07 -1.33
N GLU A 52 -4.91 -4.76 -0.39
CA GLU A 52 -5.64 -6.00 -0.65
C GLU A 52 -6.82 -5.79 -1.60
N VAL A 53 -7.57 -4.70 -1.41
CA VAL A 53 -8.63 -4.28 -2.35
C VAL A 53 -8.05 -4.01 -3.75
N PHE A 54 -6.94 -3.28 -3.84
CA PHE A 54 -6.26 -3.03 -5.12
C PHE A 54 -5.85 -4.33 -5.83
N ILE A 55 -5.29 -5.31 -5.10
CA ILE A 55 -4.85 -6.60 -5.66
C ILE A 55 -6.04 -7.45 -6.10
N LYS A 56 -7.08 -7.52 -5.27
CA LYS A 56 -8.30 -8.29 -5.55
C LYS A 56 -9.01 -7.77 -6.80
N GLU A 57 -9.06 -6.46 -6.97
CA GLU A 57 -9.77 -5.79 -8.06
C GLU A 57 -8.88 -5.49 -9.27
N PHE A 58 -7.65 -6.02 -9.29
CA PHE A 58 -6.64 -5.72 -10.30
C PHE A 58 -7.11 -5.99 -11.74
N ASP A 59 -7.94 -7.01 -11.96
CA ASP A 59 -8.42 -7.40 -13.30
C ASP A 59 -9.51 -6.45 -13.86
N SER A 60 -10.06 -5.56 -13.02
CA SER A 60 -11.01 -4.55 -13.43
C SER A 60 -10.32 -3.21 -13.62
N ASP A 61 -10.17 -2.76 -14.86
CA ASP A 61 -9.49 -1.50 -15.19
C ASP A 61 -10.12 -0.29 -14.46
N MET A 62 -11.45 -0.23 -14.41
CA MET A 62 -12.18 0.86 -13.74
C MET A 62 -11.88 0.89 -12.23
N LEU A 63 -11.94 -0.26 -11.56
CA LEU A 63 -11.70 -0.36 -10.12
C LEU A 63 -10.23 -0.15 -9.80
N ARG A 64 -9.32 -0.71 -10.62
CA ARG A 64 -7.89 -0.52 -10.48
C ARG A 64 -7.51 0.96 -10.53
N GLU A 65 -8.01 1.74 -11.49
CA GLU A 65 -7.76 3.18 -11.56
C GLU A 65 -8.35 3.96 -10.37
N SER A 66 -9.54 3.58 -9.90
CA SER A 66 -10.13 4.15 -8.68
C SER A 66 -9.25 3.89 -7.46
N ASN A 67 -8.83 2.64 -7.26
CA ASN A 67 -8.04 2.21 -6.11
C ASN A 67 -6.61 2.78 -6.12
N LYS A 68 -6.04 3.08 -7.30
CA LYS A 68 -4.75 3.81 -7.37
C LYS A 68 -4.80 5.10 -6.58
N ARG A 69 -5.90 5.87 -6.64
CA ARG A 69 -6.04 7.13 -5.90
C ARG A 69 -6.05 6.91 -4.40
N THR A 70 -6.73 5.86 -3.93
CA THR A 70 -6.74 5.47 -2.51
C THR A 70 -5.33 5.18 -2.00
N LEU A 71 -4.52 4.48 -2.81
CA LEU A 71 -3.12 4.18 -2.47
C LEU A 71 -2.24 5.42 -2.33
N GLU A 72 -2.57 6.56 -2.97
CA GLU A 72 -1.77 7.79 -2.83
C GLU A 72 -1.76 8.32 -1.40
N SER A 73 -2.86 8.12 -0.66
CA SER A 73 -2.93 8.52 0.74
C SER A 73 -1.84 7.86 1.59
N LEU A 74 -1.42 6.63 1.24
CA LEU A 74 -0.38 5.89 1.98
C LEU A 74 1.00 6.54 1.89
N LYS A 75 1.22 7.46 0.94
CA LYS A 75 2.47 8.24 0.83
C LYS A 75 2.69 9.17 2.04
N LEU A 76 1.63 9.46 2.82
CA LEU A 76 1.73 10.27 4.05
C LEU A 76 2.67 9.65 5.09
N PHE A 77 2.87 8.33 5.05
CA PHE A 77 3.71 7.59 5.99
C PHE A 77 5.22 7.85 5.80
N ASP A 78 5.64 8.47 4.69
CA ASP A 78 7.04 8.89 4.52
C ASP A 78 7.46 10.01 5.46
N ASN A 79 6.51 10.70 6.10
CA ASN A 79 6.77 11.81 7.03
C ASN A 79 6.85 11.35 8.50
N LEU A 80 6.83 10.04 8.76
CA LEU A 80 6.95 9.45 10.11
C LEU A 80 8.38 9.08 10.47
#